data_AF-A0A820Q2F4-F1
#
_entry.id   AF-A0A820Q2F4-F1
#
_cell.length_a   1.000
_cell.length_b   1.000
_cell.length_c   1.000
_cell.angle_alpha   90.00
_cell.angle_beta   90.00
_cell.angle_gamma   90.00
#
_symmetry.space_group_name_H-M   'P 1'
#
loop_
_entity.id
_entity.type
_entity.pdbx_description
1 polymer ?
#
loop_
_entity_poly.entity_id
_entity_poly.type
_entity_poly.pdbx_seq_one_letter_code
_entity_poly.pdbx_strand_id
1 'polypeptide(L)'
;LLNAVEWVLCYILEKSARKINQLTARNDMSPFDIKNAAQVYHLRTLSIIYIQRTAIVRFSQYIENNDEIDDKCKSVLDKLLIVHVLKFLEENMNLLFEGDYYEEYFSLF
;
A
#
# COMPACT_ATOMS: atom_id res chain seq x y z
N LEU A 1 0.48 -10.18 -7.34
CA LEU A 1 0.26 -9.84 -5.91
C LEU A 1 1.12 -8.66 -5.47
N LEU A 2 2.45 -8.70 -5.59
CA LEU A 2 3.29 -7.54 -5.24
C LEU A 2 2.93 -6.27 -6.02
N ASN A 3 2.63 -6.36 -7.32
CA ASN A 3 2.16 -5.21 -8.10
C ASN A 3 0.86 -4.59 -7.55
N ALA A 4 -0.05 -5.39 -6.98
CA ALA A 4 -1.27 -4.87 -6.35
C ALA A 4 -0.93 -4.12 -5.04
N VAL A 5 0.03 -4.64 -4.26
CA VAL A 5 0.54 -3.96 -3.06
C VAL A 5 1.18 -2.62 -3.42
N GLU A 6 1.98 -2.58 -4.49
CA GLU A 6 2.56 -1.34 -5.02
C GLU A 6 1.51 -0.36 -5.48
N TRP A 7 0.51 -0.85 -6.20
CA TRP A 7 -0.59 -0.03 -6.68
C TRP A 7 -1.35 0.63 -5.51
N VAL A 8 -1.65 -0.12 -4.44
CA VAL A 8 -2.32 0.42 -3.24
C VAL A 8 -1.51 1.55 -2.61
N LEU A 9 -0.19 1.39 -2.51
CA LEU A 9 0.70 2.44 -2.01
C LEU A 9 0.69 3.67 -2.92
N CYS A 10 0.80 3.49 -4.23
CA CYS A 10 0.76 4.60 -5.19
C CYS A 10 -0.57 5.36 -5.11
N TYR A 11 -1.69 4.63 -5.06
CA TYR A 11 -3.02 5.21 -4.97
C TYR A 11 -3.21 6.03 -3.69
N ILE A 12 -2.85 5.49 -2.53
CA ILE A 12 -3.00 6.23 -1.27
C ILE A 12 -2.03 7.40 -1.17
N LEU A 13 -0.84 7.33 -1.78
CA LEU A 13 0.12 8.42 -1.84
C LEU A 13 -0.43 9.57 -2.69
N GLU A 14 -0.95 9.27 -3.88
CA GLU A 14 -1.55 10.27 -4.76
C GLU A 14 -2.77 10.93 -4.10
N LYS A 15 -3.65 10.12 -3.48
CA LYS A 15 -4.82 10.61 -2.74
C LYS A 15 -4.41 11.53 -1.58
N SER A 16 -3.35 11.17 -0.85
CA SER A 16 -2.79 11.98 0.24
C SER A 16 -2.25 13.31 -0.28
N ALA A 17 -1.49 13.29 -1.39
CA ALA A 17 -0.93 14.48 -2.01
C ALA A 17 -2.03 15.43 -2.51
N ARG A 18 -3.06 14.89 -3.21
CA ARG A 18 -4.23 15.67 -3.65
C ARG A 18 -4.92 16.34 -2.47
N LYS A 19 -5.10 15.63 -1.35
CA LYS A 19 -5.73 16.22 -0.16
C LYS A 19 -4.90 17.36 0.44
N ILE A 20 -3.59 17.18 0.55
CA ILE A 20 -2.70 18.24 1.05
C ILE A 20 -2.80 19.46 0.13
N ASN A 21 -2.74 19.30 -1.19
CA ASN A 21 -2.87 20.41 -2.13
C ASN A 21 -4.21 21.13 -1.99
N GLN A 22 -5.31 20.39 -1.81
CA GLN A 22 -6.64 20.98 -1.56
C GLN A 22 -6.70 21.77 -0.25
N LEU A 23 -6.04 21.31 0.81
CA LEU A 23 -5.99 22.02 2.10
C LEU A 23 -5.11 23.27 2.00
N THR A 24 -3.97 23.18 1.33
CA THR A 24 -3.06 24.32 1.11
C THR A 24 -3.68 25.41 0.25
N ALA A 25 -4.59 25.05 -0.68
CA ALA A 25 -5.32 26.03 -1.49
C ALA A 25 -6.37 26.84 -0.69
N ARG A 26 -6.62 26.49 0.58
CA ARG A 26 -7.53 27.23 1.44
C ARG A 26 -6.79 28.37 2.13
N ASN A 27 -7.23 29.60 1.87
CA ASN A 27 -6.58 30.81 2.38
C ASN A 27 -6.79 31.05 3.89
N ASP A 28 -7.59 30.23 4.56
CA ASP A 28 -7.96 30.36 5.98
C ASP A 28 -7.21 29.38 6.91
N MET A 29 -6.35 28.52 6.37
CA MET A 29 -5.66 27.49 7.17
C MET A 29 -4.18 27.82 7.34
N SER A 30 -3.68 27.74 8.58
CA SER A 30 -2.25 27.82 8.82
C SER A 30 -1.53 26.52 8.39
N PRO A 31 -0.20 26.53 8.18
CA PRO A 31 0.56 25.31 7.92
C PRO A 31 0.38 24.21 8.99
N PHE A 32 0.14 24.60 10.25
CA PHE A 32 -0.15 23.67 11.35
C PHE A 32 -1.53 23.01 11.18
N ASP A 33 -2.55 23.80 10.81
CA ASP A 33 -3.91 23.28 10.58
C ASP A 33 -3.96 22.34 9.38
N ILE A 34 -3.25 22.68 8.29
CA ILE A 34 -3.11 21.84 7.11
C ILE A 34 -2.49 20.49 7.48
N LYS A 35 -1.40 20.50 8.26
CA LYS A 35 -0.71 19.27 8.68
C LYS A 35 -1.61 18.40 9.56
N ASN A 36 -2.29 18.98 10.55
CA ASN A 36 -3.19 18.23 11.42
C ASN A 36 -4.36 17.62 10.64
N ALA A 37 -4.99 18.40 9.76
CA ALA A 37 -6.07 17.91 8.92
C ALA A 37 -5.57 16.78 8.00
N ALA A 38 -4.45 16.96 7.30
CA ALA A 38 -3.88 15.91 6.44
C ALA A 38 -3.50 14.64 7.22
N GLN A 39 -3.01 14.79 8.46
CA GLN A 39 -2.59 13.68 9.32
C GLN A 39 -3.74 12.74 9.68
N VAL A 40 -4.86 13.30 10.13
CA VAL A 40 -6.04 12.53 10.57
C VAL A 40 -6.66 11.77 9.40
N TYR A 41 -6.71 12.37 8.20
CA TYR A 41 -7.45 11.78 7.09
C TYR A 41 -6.64 10.82 6.21
N HIS A 42 -5.34 11.04 6.00
CA HIS A 42 -4.59 10.24 5.01
C HIS A 42 -3.14 9.88 5.39
N LEU A 43 -2.39 10.74 6.07
CA LEU A 43 -0.96 10.46 6.31
C LEU A 43 -0.73 9.27 7.26
N ARG A 44 -1.63 9.05 8.23
CA ARG A 44 -1.56 7.86 9.10
C ARG A 44 -1.75 6.57 8.29
N THR A 45 -2.79 6.52 7.48
CA THR A 45 -3.09 5.36 6.62
C THR A 45 -1.95 5.11 5.63
N LEU A 46 -1.45 6.17 4.97
CA LEU A 46 -0.30 6.09 4.09
C LEU A 46 0.93 5.51 4.80
N SER A 47 1.21 5.96 6.02
CA SER A 47 2.35 5.47 6.81
C SER A 47 2.25 3.99 7.14
N ILE A 48 1.05 3.52 7.53
CA ILE A 48 0.79 2.11 7.84
C ILE A 48 0.97 1.25 6.57
N ILE A 49 0.34 1.65 5.46
CA ILE A 49 0.44 0.94 4.18
C ILE A 49 1.90 0.88 3.71
N TYR A 50 2.64 1.98 3.82
CA TYR A 50 4.05 2.03 3.47
C TYR A 50 4.91 1.04 4.28
N ILE A 51 4.69 0.97 5.60
CA ILE A 51 5.40 0.03 6.47
C ILE A 51 5.07 -1.43 6.11
N GLN A 52 3.78 -1.75 5.92
CA GLN A 52 3.34 -3.09 5.55
C GLN A 52 3.90 -3.51 4.18
N ARG A 53 3.80 -2.65 3.16
CA ARG A 53 4.41 -2.86 1.85
C ARG A 53 5.92 -3.06 1.95
N THR A 54 6.60 -2.28 2.79
CA THR A 54 8.05 -2.41 3.00
C THR A 54 8.39 -3.78 3.58
N ALA A 55 7.64 -4.24 4.59
CA ALA A 55 7.84 -5.56 5.18
C ALA A 55 7.62 -6.68 4.16
N ILE A 56 6.55 -6.62 3.37
CA ILE A 56 6.24 -7.58 2.29
C ILE A 56 7.39 -7.68 1.29
N VAL A 57 7.87 -6.54 0.77
CA VAL A 57 8.93 -6.54 -0.26
C VAL A 57 10.26 -7.01 0.31
N ARG A 58 10.60 -6.60 1.55
CA ARG A 58 11.82 -7.09 2.21
C ARG A 58 11.75 -8.59 2.47
N PHE A 59 10.58 -9.13 2.79
CA PHE A 59 10.42 -10.57 2.97
C PHE A 59 10.56 -11.32 1.63
N SER A 60 9.93 -10.86 0.55
CA SER A 60 10.13 -11.45 -0.80
C SER A 60 11.61 -11.48 -1.19
N GLN A 61 12.29 -10.33 -1.04
CA GLN A 61 13.72 -10.22 -1.34
C GLN A 61 14.57 -11.13 -0.45
N TYR A 62 14.19 -11.35 0.80
CA TYR A 62 14.92 -12.25 1.69
C TYR A 62 14.79 -13.71 1.25
N ILE A 63 13.60 -14.15 0.82
CA ILE A 63 13.40 -15.52 0.31
C ILE A 63 14.18 -15.73 -0.99
N GLU A 64 14.14 -14.74 -1.90
CA GLU A 64 14.78 -14.80 -3.22
C GLU A 64 16.32 -14.80 -3.13
N ASN A 65 16.91 -13.95 -2.29
CA ASN A 65 18.36 -13.72 -2.26
C ASN A 65 19.11 -14.57 -1.24
N ASN A 66 18.44 -15.41 -0.45
CA ASN A 66 19.09 -16.22 0.57
C ASN A 66 19.28 -17.67 0.10
N ASP A 67 20.51 -17.99 -0.29
CA ASP A 67 20.90 -19.32 -0.77
C ASP A 67 21.13 -20.33 0.36
N GLU A 68 21.16 -19.90 1.62
CA GLU A 68 21.31 -20.79 2.78
C GLU A 68 20.00 -21.49 3.17
N ILE A 69 18.85 -21.00 2.67
CA ILE A 69 17.53 -21.57 2.95
C ILE A 69 17.27 -22.74 2.00
N ASP A 70 16.96 -23.90 2.55
CA ASP A 70 16.60 -25.08 1.75
C ASP A 70 15.27 -24.89 1.00
N ASP A 71 15.12 -25.59 -0.13
CA ASP A 71 13.95 -25.44 -1.02
C ASP A 71 12.60 -25.72 -0.34
N LYS A 72 12.56 -26.63 0.65
CA LYS A 72 11.31 -26.93 1.37
C LYS A 72 10.95 -25.77 2.28
N CYS A 73 11.93 -25.22 2.98
CA CYS A 73 11.74 -24.02 3.80
C CYS A 73 11.34 -22.81 2.94
N LYS A 74 12.02 -22.56 1.79
CA LYS A 74 11.64 -21.53 0.82
C LYS A 74 10.16 -21.66 0.41
N SER A 75 9.72 -22.86 0.04
CA SER A 75 8.33 -23.12 -0.34
C SER A 75 7.31 -22.81 0.78
N VAL A 76 7.67 -23.05 2.05
CA VAL A 76 6.82 -22.68 3.19
C VAL A 76 6.79 -21.17 3.39
N LEU A 77 7.93 -20.50 3.31
CA LEU A 77 8.03 -19.05 3.43
C LEU A 77 7.26 -18.33 2.32
N ASP A 78 7.31 -18.84 1.09
CA ASP A 78 6.51 -18.30 -0.03
C ASP A 78 5.01 -18.37 0.25
N LYS A 79 4.52 -19.49 0.80
CA LYS A 79 3.10 -19.63 1.17
C LYS A 79 2.72 -18.65 2.27
N LEU A 80 3.60 -18.45 3.26
CA LEU A 80 3.38 -17.46 4.32
C LEU A 80 3.35 -16.03 3.76
N LEU A 81 4.25 -15.71 2.84
CA LEU A 81 4.26 -14.42 2.14
C LEU A 81 2.95 -14.21 1.36
N ILE A 82 2.49 -15.22 0.61
CA ILE A 82 1.24 -15.15 -0.15
C ILE A 82 0.06 -14.89 0.80
N VAL A 83 -0.07 -15.63 1.90
CA VAL A 83 -1.14 -15.43 2.88
C VAL A 83 -1.09 -14.02 3.47
N HIS A 84 0.11 -13.52 3.78
CA HIS A 84 0.27 -12.16 4.31
C HIS A 84 -0.12 -11.08 3.29
N VAL A 85 0.27 -11.26 2.02
CA VAL A 85 -0.10 -10.33 0.95
C VAL A 85 -1.60 -10.36 0.67
N LEU A 86 -2.22 -11.55 0.65
CA LEU A 86 -3.66 -11.67 0.46
C LEU A 86 -4.44 -10.98 1.58
N LYS A 87 -4.02 -11.17 2.84
CA LYS A 87 -4.60 -10.47 3.98
C LYS A 87 -4.45 -8.95 3.88
N PHE A 88 -3.26 -8.47 3.48
CA PHE A 88 -3.04 -7.05 3.23
C PHE A 88 -4.00 -6.51 2.16
N LEU A 89 -4.19 -7.22 1.06
CA LEU A 89 -5.10 -6.81 -0.01
C LEU A 89 -6.56 -6.84 0.44
N GLU A 90 -6.96 -7.86 1.21
CA GLU A 90 -8.29 -7.96 1.83
C GLU A 90 -8.57 -6.74 2.72
N GLU A 91 -7.65 -6.40 3.62
CA GLU A 91 -7.75 -5.25 4.54
C GLU A 91 -7.82 -3.89 3.81
N ASN A 92 -7.30 -3.82 2.58
CA ASN A 92 -7.25 -2.60 1.76
C ASN A 92 -8.14 -2.70 0.50
N MET A 93 -9.09 -3.64 0.46
CA MET A 93 -9.95 -3.84 -0.71
C MET A 93 -10.74 -2.58 -1.08
N ASN A 94 -11.16 -1.81 -0.08
CA ASN A 94 -11.85 -0.54 -0.30
C ASN A 94 -11.03 0.43 -1.18
N LEU A 95 -9.71 0.50 -1.00
CA LEU A 95 -8.83 1.34 -1.80
C LEU A 95 -8.68 0.81 -3.24
N LEU A 96 -8.66 -0.51 -3.40
CA LEU A 96 -8.61 -1.17 -4.70
C LEU A 96 -9.90 -0.92 -5.52
N PHE A 97 -11.06 -0.98 -4.88
CA PHE A 97 -12.33 -0.63 -5.51
C PHE A 97 -12.45 0.87 -5.79
N GLU A 98 -12.08 1.72 -4.84
CA GLU A 98 -12.21 3.18 -4.99
C GLU A 98 -11.31 3.76 -6.09
N GLY A 99 -10.19 3.11 -6.40
CA GLY A 99 -9.33 3.52 -7.51
C GLY A 99 -9.48 2.65 -8.76
N ASP A 100 -10.58 1.91 -8.89
CA ASP A 100 -10.94 1.16 -10.09
C ASP A 100 -9.89 0.12 -10.53
N TYR A 101 -9.05 -0.36 -9.60
CA TYR A 101 -8.00 -1.36 -9.89
C TYR A 101 -8.58 -2.62 -10.54
N TYR A 102 -9.79 -3.03 -10.13
CA TYR A 102 -10.45 -4.21 -10.66
C TYR A 102 -11.24 -3.95 -11.95
N GLU A 103 -11.68 -2.72 -12.24
CA GLU A 103 -12.40 -2.42 -13.49
C GLU A 103 -11.46 -2.37 -14.71
N GLU A 104 -10.18 -1.99 -14.51
CA GLU A 104 -9.13 -2.09 -15.53
C GLU A 104 -8.89 -3.56 -15.95
N TYR A 105 -9.21 -4.54 -15.11
CA TYR A 105 -9.12 -5.97 -15.43
C TYR A 105 -10.37 -6.53 -16.13
N PHE A 106 -11.56 -5.97 -15.92
CA PHE A 106 -12.80 -6.44 -16.57
C PHE A 106 -13.04 -5.82 -17.95
N SER A 107 -12.41 -4.69 -18.26
CA SER A 107 -12.46 -4.05 -19.59
C SER A 107 -11.57 -4.73 -20.64
N LEU A 108 -10.78 -5.74 -20.24
CA LEU A 108 -9.94 -6.59 -21.10
C LEU A 108 -10.61 -7.95 -21.45
N PHE A 109 -11.86 -8.16 -21.06
CA PHE A 109 -12.70 -9.31 -21.41
C PHE A 109 -14.01 -8.84 -22.08
#